data_AF-A0A0D5XZV4-F1
#
_entry.id   AF-A0A0D5XZV4-F1
#
_cell.length_a   1.000
_cell.length_b   1.000
_cell.length_c   1.000
_cell.angle_alpha   90.00
_cell.angle_beta   90.00
_cell.angle_gamma   90.00
#
_symmetry.space_group_name_H-M   'P 1'
#
loop_
_entity.id
_entity.type
_entity.pdbx_description
1 polymer ?
#
loop_
_entity_poly.entity_id
_entity_poly.type
_entity_poly.pdbx_seq_one_letter_code
_entity_poly.pdbx_strand_id
1 'polypeptide(L)'
;MQRSRLNAVEIATLIFSAKEAFYKFIHPQTHASLDFKDVSIQAVDREGFTLELHKSLREGWKKGSWVQGKYLIESNHVMTLIATTRT
;
A
#
# COMPACT_ATOMS: atom_id res chain seq x y z
N MET A 1 11.57 -16.82 -14.61
CA MET A 1 11.52 -15.44 -15.15
C MET A 1 12.24 -14.52 -14.18
N GLN A 2 13.42 -14.05 -14.57
CA GLN A 2 14.20 -13.09 -13.79
C GLN A 2 13.66 -11.69 -14.09
N ARG A 3 12.83 -11.13 -13.21
CA ARG A 3 12.38 -9.74 -13.35
C ARG A 3 13.52 -8.81 -12.90
N SER A 4 13.93 -7.94 -13.81
CA SER A 4 14.86 -6.83 -13.61
C SER A 4 14.42 -5.92 -12.46
N ARG A 5 15.37 -5.19 -11.85
CA ARG A 5 15.10 -4.10 -10.90
C ARG A 5 13.98 -3.20 -11.45
N LEU A 6 13.06 -2.81 -10.58
CA LEU A 6 12.02 -1.83 -10.91
C LEU A 6 12.65 -0.52 -11.38
N ASN A 7 12.14 0.05 -12.47
CA ASN A 7 12.53 1.38 -12.92
C ASN A 7 11.78 2.47 -12.14
N ALA A 8 12.18 3.73 -12.28
CA ALA A 8 11.60 4.84 -11.53
C ALA A 8 10.10 5.03 -11.79
N VAL A 9 9.63 4.78 -13.02
CA VAL A 9 8.21 4.89 -13.39
C VAL A 9 7.42 3.78 -12.72
N GLU A 10 7.90 2.54 -12.78
CA GLU A 10 7.28 1.38 -12.12
C GLU A 10 7.18 1.59 -10.60
N ILE A 11 8.23 2.13 -9.98
CA ILE A 11 8.23 2.47 -8.55
C ILE A 11 7.18 3.54 -8.24
N ALA A 12 7.13 4.62 -9.02
CA ALA A 12 6.14 5.68 -8.80
C ALA A 12 4.70 5.16 -8.95
N THR A 13 4.43 4.37 -9.98
CA THR A 13 3.12 3.75 -10.21
C THR A 13 2.77 2.74 -9.11
N LEU A 14 3.74 1.97 -8.62
CA LEU A 14 3.55 1.07 -7.49
C LEU A 14 3.20 1.81 -6.20
N ILE A 15 3.92 2.90 -5.89
CA ILE A 15 3.63 3.73 -4.70
C ILE A 15 2.21 4.29 -4.78
N PHE A 16 1.83 4.83 -5.93
CA PHE A 16 0.48 5.34 -6.16
C PHE A 16 -0.57 4.23 -5.96
N SER A 17 -0.41 3.11 -6.66
CA SER A 17 -1.35 1.98 -6.63
C SER A 17 -1.46 1.33 -5.25
N ALA A 18 -0.37 1.27 -4.49
CA ALA A 18 -0.36 0.73 -3.13
C ALA A 18 -1.17 1.61 -2.17
N LYS A 19 -1.02 2.94 -2.28
CA LYS A 19 -1.80 3.90 -1.48
C LYS A 19 -3.29 3.86 -1.82
N GLU A 20 -3.65 3.71 -3.09
CA GLU A 20 -5.05 3.52 -3.48
C GLU A 20 -5.64 2.21 -2.95
N ALA A 21 -4.88 1.11 -3.01
CA ALA A 21 -5.30 -0.17 -2.44
C ALA A 21 -5.53 -0.05 -0.92
N PHE A 22 -4.68 0.69 -0.21
CA PHE A 22 -4.85 0.96 1.21
C PHE A 22 -6.12 1.74 1.49
N TYR A 23 -6.38 2.81 0.74
CA TYR A 23 -7.63 3.57 0.87
C TYR A 23 -8.86 2.67 0.69
N LYS A 24 -8.87 1.84 -0.36
CA LYS A 24 -9.95 0.88 -0.64
C LYS A 24 -10.13 -0.15 0.47
N PHE A 25 -9.05 -0.59 1.11
CA PHE A 25 -9.07 -1.50 2.24
C PHE A 25 -9.61 -0.84 3.53
N ILE A 26 -9.14 0.36 3.85
CA ILE A 26 -9.39 1.02 5.15
C ILE A 26 -10.70 1.81 5.19
N HIS A 27 -11.13 2.37 4.05
CA HIS A 27 -12.28 3.26 4.00
C HIS A 27 -13.59 2.56 4.40
N PRO A 28 -13.90 1.32 3.95
CA PRO A 28 -15.10 0.60 4.41
C PRO A 28 -15.13 0.33 5.91
N GLN A 29 -13.96 0.28 6.57
CA GLN A 29 -13.85 -0.02 8.00
C GLN A 29 -13.96 1.25 8.87
N THR A 30 -13.51 2.40 8.36
CA THR A 30 -13.32 3.62 9.17
C THR A 30 -14.17 4.79 8.72
N HIS A 31 -14.66 4.78 7.47
CA HIS A 31 -15.29 5.91 6.77
C HIS A 31 -14.49 7.21 6.86
N ALA A 32 -13.17 7.09 7.06
CA ALA A 32 -12.29 8.23 7.24
C ALA A 32 -11.70 8.68 5.90
N SER A 33 -11.70 9.98 5.66
CA SER A 33 -10.95 10.57 4.55
C SER A 33 -9.44 10.52 4.84
N LEU A 34 -8.70 10.04 3.85
CA LEU A 34 -7.24 9.94 3.85
C LEU A 34 -6.69 10.59 2.58
N ASP A 35 -5.62 11.36 2.75
CA ASP A 35 -4.84 11.90 1.65
C ASP A 35 -3.57 11.07 1.42
N PHE A 36 -2.92 11.24 0.26
CA PHE A 36 -1.66 10.55 -0.05
C PHE A 36 -0.54 10.78 0.98
N LYS A 37 -0.54 11.91 1.70
CA LYS A 37 0.45 12.22 2.75
C LYS A 37 0.23 11.46 4.05
N ASP A 38 -0.97 10.94 4.26
CA ASP A 38 -1.35 10.25 5.49
C ASP A 38 -0.82 8.80 5.51
N VAL A 39 -0.21 8.33 4.42
CA VAL A 39 0.33 6.97 4.29
C VAL A 39 1.68 7.02 3.57
N SER A 40 2.70 6.34 4.09
CA SER A 40 3.99 6.15 3.41
C SER A 40 4.21 4.69 3.04
N ILE A 41 5.03 4.46 2.03
CA ILE A 41 5.63 3.15 1.79
C ILE A 41 6.91 3.07 2.60
N GLN A 42 7.08 2.01 3.38
CA GLN A 42 8.26 1.80 4.22
C GLN A 42 9.23 0.80 3.60
N ALA A 43 8.70 -0.21 2.91
CA ALA A 43 9.50 -1.22 2.24
C ALA A 43 8.80 -1.69 0.96
N VAL A 44 9.61 -2.05 -0.03
CA VAL A 44 9.22 -2.79 -1.22
C VAL A 44 10.28 -3.85 -1.48
N ASP A 45 9.88 -5.10 -1.55
CA ASP A 45 10.76 -6.22 -1.86
C ASP A 45 10.08 -7.20 -2.84
N ARG A 46 10.60 -8.42 -2.95
CA ARG A 46 10.02 -9.46 -3.81
C ARG A 46 8.73 -10.04 -3.24
N GLU A 47 8.58 -9.99 -1.93
CA GLU A 47 7.43 -10.50 -1.22
C GLU A 47 6.29 -9.48 -1.21
N GLY A 48 6.53 -8.19 -1.35
CA GLY A 48 5.45 -7.22 -1.46
C GLY A 48 5.86 -5.81 -1.06
N PHE A 49 4.92 -5.10 -0.44
CA PHE A 49 5.14 -3.76 0.10
C PHE A 49 4.57 -3.64 1.52
N THR A 50 5.16 -2.74 2.29
CA THR A 50 4.68 -2.36 3.63
C THR A 50 4.33 -0.88 3.64
N LEU A 51 3.14 -0.56 4.11
CA LEU A 51 2.66 0.80 4.31
C LEU A 51 2.61 1.15 5.79
N GLU A 52 2.87 2.41 6.11
CA GLU A 52 2.65 2.98 7.44
C GLU A 52 1.63 4.11 7.38
N LEU A 53 0.71 4.10 8.35
CA LEU A 53 -0.31 5.11 8.54
C LEU A 53 0.19 6.25 9.44
N HIS A 54 0.17 7.50 8.96
CA HIS A 54 0.63 8.68 9.70
C HIS A 54 -0.45 9.43 10.47
N LYS A 55 -1.67 8.89 10.48
CA LYS A 55 -2.88 9.50 11.04
C LYS A 55 -3.67 8.46 11.82
N SER A 56 -4.06 8.76 13.06
CA SER A 56 -4.98 7.88 13.79
C SER A 56 -6.38 7.95 13.18
N LEU A 57 -7.01 6.79 13.01
CA LEU A 57 -8.37 6.63 12.48
C LEU A 57 -9.25 5.94 13.52
N ARG A 58 -10.52 5.74 13.16
CA ARG A 58 -11.48 4.96 13.96
C ARG A 58 -11.11 3.48 13.97
N GLU A 59 -11.86 2.69 14.74
CA GLU A 59 -11.69 1.24 14.80
C GLU A 59 -10.23 0.87 15.06
N GLY A 60 -9.64 1.41 16.13
CA GLY A 60 -8.32 1.03 16.65
C GLY A 60 -7.11 1.26 15.73
N TRP A 61 -7.27 1.88 14.57
CA TRP A 61 -6.16 2.23 13.67
C TRP A 61 -5.39 3.43 14.23
N LYS A 62 -4.16 3.20 14.68
CA LYS A 62 -3.33 4.25 15.29
C LYS A 62 -2.33 4.77 14.27
N LYS A 63 -1.89 6.02 14.44
CA LYS A 63 -0.66 6.50 13.81
C LYS A 63 0.48 5.52 14.13
N GLY A 64 1.25 5.14 13.11
CA GLY A 64 2.29 4.12 13.18
C GLY A 64 1.81 2.70 12.87
N SER A 65 0.51 2.46 12.67
CA SER A 65 0.02 1.15 12.23
C SER A 65 0.58 0.79 10.86
N TRP A 66 0.99 -0.47 10.70
CA TRP A 66 1.53 -1.00 9.46
C TRP A 66 0.57 -1.96 8.77
N VAL A 67 0.62 -1.98 7.45
CA VAL A 67 -0.16 -2.90 6.62
C VAL A 67 0.74 -3.46 5.51
N GLN A 68 0.69 -4.77 5.34
CA GLN A 68 1.38 -5.46 4.26
C GLN A 68 0.44 -5.67 3.07
N GLY A 69 1.00 -5.52 1.88
CA GLY A 69 0.32 -5.83 0.62
C GLY A 69 1.24 -6.55 -0.35
N LYS A 70 0.63 -7.15 -1.37
CA LYS A 70 1.31 -7.82 -2.49
C LYS A 70 1.18 -6.96 -3.73
N TYR A 71 2.14 -7.09 -4.65
CA TYR A 71 2.05 -6.47 -5.97
C TYR A 71 2.48 -7.41 -7.08
N LEU A 72 1.98 -7.14 -8.28
CA LEU A 72 2.37 -7.78 -9.53
C LEU A 72 2.60 -6.70 -10.57
N ILE A 73 3.72 -6.80 -11.30
CA ILE A 73 3.98 -5.95 -12.47
C ILE A 73 4.03 -6.85 -13.70
N GLU A 74 3.13 -6.62 -14.65
CA GLU A 74 3.04 -7.41 -15.86
C GLU A 74 2.60 -6.54 -17.04
N SER A 75 3.33 -6.63 -18.16
CA SER A 75 2.98 -5.93 -19.41
C SER A 75 2.62 -4.45 -19.19
N ASN A 76 3.46 -3.72 -18.44
CA ASN A 76 3.29 -2.30 -18.09
C ASN A 76 2.08 -1.99 -17.16
N HIS A 77 1.48 -3.00 -16.54
CA HIS A 77 0.43 -2.84 -15.55
C HIS A 77 0.97 -3.12 -14.15
N VAL A 78 0.50 -2.36 -13.17
CA VAL A 78 0.75 -2.61 -11.75
C VAL A 78 -0.55 -3.02 -11.08
N MET A 79 -0.54 -4.19 -10.45
CA MET A 79 -1.63 -4.67 -9.61
C MET A 79 -1.16 -4.67 -8.16
N THR A 80 -1.99 -4.15 -7.26
CA THR A 80 -1.72 -4.12 -5.81
C THR A 80 -2.88 -4.75 -5.06
N LEU A 81 -2.57 -5.53 -4.02
CA LEU A 81 -3.55 -6.22 -3.20
C LEU A 81 -3.22 -6.02 -1.72
N ILE A 82 -4.21 -5.59 -0.95
CA ILE A 82 -4.20 -5.64 0.50
C ILE A 82 -5.38 -6.49 0.92
N ALA A 83 -5.08 -7.66 1.47
CA ALA A 83 -6.06 -8.63 1.94
C ALA A 83 -5.53 -9.26 3.23
N THR A 84 -5.31 -8.40 4.23
CA THR A 84 -4.82 -8.82 5.55
C THR A 84 -5.92 -8.68 6.60
N THR A 85 -5.87 -9.55 7.61
CA THR A 85 -6.58 -9.36 8.88
C THR A 85 -5.66 -8.63 9.84
N ARG A 86 -6.20 -7.73 10.68
CA ARG A 86 -5.46 -7.06 11.76
C ARG A 86 -4.44 -8.01 12.42
N THR A 87 -3.16 -7.65 12.36
CA THR A 87 -2.12 -8.19 13.25
C THR A 87 -2.18 -7.48 14.58
#